data_AF-A0ABD2JQH9-F1
#
_entry.id   AF-A0ABD2JQH9-F1
#
_cell.length_a   1.000
_cell.length_b   1.000
_cell.length_c   1.000
_cell.angle_alpha   90.00
_cell.angle_beta   90.00
_cell.angle_gamma   90.00
#
_symmetry.space_group_name_H-M   'P 1'
#
loop_
_entity.id
_entity.type
_entity.pdbx_description
1 polymer ?
#
loop_
_entity_poly.entity_id
_entity_poly.type
_entity_poly.pdbx_seq_one_letter_code
_entity_poly.pdbx_strand_id
1 'polypeptide(L)'
;MYLIIFLTFAFLSYSAEAAVTVSYTVSSSWSTGQTLQLSFVNGGTSDICSVTFNMSFASGTTISSSWNMETVSDSSAQYTLPSWLTITAGGTYTSTGVTTSGTGTPTLSVISSEECSKSSSSSDTGSSASSSSSSSSSSSSSSSSETTLVVSPVYTTTDTCLSESSASGPITSNLNTAITGGKFTFYGIGGRGACGLDTDTPTMSAAASGSLFNSSASWVASCMSDGRYLLNDPICMNKCVKIEYNGKSLTVPINNQCPECEVNHVDLSSAAFLWLEPAGGTVGVATGATITYLECA
;
A
#
# COMPACT_ATOMS: atom_id res chain seq x y z
N MET A 1 65.01 31.35 -15.97
CA MET A 1 63.77 31.37 -16.77
C MET A 1 62.89 30.23 -16.25
N TYR A 2 61.93 30.53 -15.37
CA TYR A 2 61.04 29.53 -14.78
C TYR A 2 59.69 29.58 -15.51
N LEU A 3 59.30 28.46 -16.10
CA LEU A 3 58.05 28.27 -16.82
C LEU A 3 56.99 27.81 -15.83
N ILE A 4 56.01 28.67 -15.54
CA ILE A 4 54.85 28.34 -14.69
C ILE A 4 53.74 27.86 -15.61
N ILE A 5 53.36 26.59 -15.50
CA ILE A 5 52.24 25.98 -16.22
C ILE A 5 51.00 26.10 -15.34
N PHE A 6 50.02 26.91 -15.76
CA PHE A 6 48.69 26.95 -15.15
C PHE A 6 47.86 25.81 -15.72
N LEU A 7 47.52 24.84 -14.87
CA LEU A 7 46.62 23.73 -15.20
C LEU A 7 45.19 24.13 -14.75
N THR A 8 44.34 24.50 -15.71
CA THR A 8 42.92 24.79 -15.48
C THR A 8 42.14 23.47 -15.42
N PHE A 9 41.69 23.09 -14.22
CA PHE A 9 40.72 22.01 -14.03
C PHE A 9 39.31 22.54 -14.31
N ALA A 10 38.69 22.09 -15.40
CA ALA A 10 37.27 22.27 -15.64
C ALA A 10 36.51 21.26 -14.77
N PHE A 11 35.80 21.73 -13.75
CA PHE A 11 34.84 20.92 -13.02
C PHE A 11 33.60 20.72 -13.90
N LEU A 12 33.45 19.52 -14.46
CA LEU A 12 32.19 19.07 -15.06
C LEU A 12 31.21 18.80 -13.91
N SER A 13 30.25 19.70 -13.73
CA SER A 13 29.13 19.48 -12.82
C SER A 13 28.26 18.34 -13.38
N TYR A 14 28.44 17.13 -12.86
CA TYR A 14 27.56 16.01 -13.15
C TYR A 14 26.25 16.23 -12.39
N SER A 15 25.19 16.66 -13.09
CA SER A 15 23.85 16.67 -12.53
C SER A 15 23.43 15.22 -12.34
N ALA A 16 23.33 14.77 -11.09
CA ALA A 16 22.74 13.47 -10.79
C ALA A 16 21.30 13.46 -11.34
N GLU A 17 21.06 12.66 -12.37
CA GLU A 17 19.75 12.42 -12.94
C GLU A 17 18.82 11.88 -11.85
N ALA A 18 17.57 12.33 -11.80
CA ALA A 18 16.64 11.90 -10.75
C ALA A 18 16.50 10.38 -10.77
N ALA A 19 16.77 9.72 -9.64
CA ALA A 19 16.69 8.27 -9.53
C ALA A 19 15.26 7.74 -9.77
N VAL A 20 14.25 8.60 -9.63
CA VAL A 20 12.84 8.25 -9.86
C VAL A 20 12.36 8.86 -11.17
N THR A 21 11.72 8.05 -11.99
CA THR A 21 10.95 8.50 -13.16
C THR A 21 9.46 8.30 -12.92
N VAL A 22 8.63 9.15 -13.55
CA VAL A 22 7.18 9.05 -13.48
C VAL A 22 6.61 8.97 -14.90
N SER A 23 5.66 8.05 -15.10
CA SER A 23 4.92 7.86 -16.35
C SER A 23 3.45 7.59 -16.04
N TYR A 24 2.60 7.44 -17.07
CA TYR A 24 1.20 7.10 -16.87
C TYR A 24 0.67 6.14 -17.94
N THR A 25 -0.41 5.45 -17.60
CA THR A 25 -1.27 4.71 -18.52
C THR A 25 -2.71 5.20 -18.39
N VAL A 26 -3.47 5.14 -19.48
CA VAL A 26 -4.92 5.37 -19.44
C VAL A 26 -5.58 4.05 -19.06
N SER A 27 -6.16 3.98 -17.85
CA SER A 27 -6.83 2.76 -17.37
C SER A 27 -8.25 2.65 -17.91
N SER A 28 -8.94 3.79 -18.07
CA SER A 28 -10.24 3.87 -18.74
C SER A 28 -10.46 5.27 -19.35
N SER A 29 -11.34 5.36 -20.35
CA SER A 29 -11.67 6.62 -21.02
C SER A 29 -13.13 6.65 -21.46
N TRP A 30 -13.76 7.82 -21.38
CA TRP A 30 -15.10 8.10 -21.89
C TRP A 30 -15.13 9.45 -22.63
N SER A 31 -16.29 9.82 -23.18
CA SER A 31 -16.41 11.01 -24.06
C SER A 31 -16.00 12.32 -23.41
N THR A 32 -16.08 12.43 -22.08
CA THR A 32 -15.85 13.66 -21.32
C THR A 32 -14.78 13.50 -20.23
N GLY A 33 -14.02 12.41 -20.21
CA GLY A 33 -13.05 12.17 -19.14
C GLY A 33 -12.28 10.88 -19.29
N GLN A 34 -11.36 10.66 -18.36
CA GLN A 34 -10.51 9.47 -18.33
C GLN A 34 -10.01 9.20 -16.91
N THR A 35 -9.59 7.98 -16.66
CA THR A 35 -8.85 7.58 -15.48
C THR A 35 -7.42 7.24 -15.89
N LEU A 36 -6.46 7.85 -15.20
CA LEU A 36 -5.02 7.69 -15.44
C LEU A 36 -4.39 7.00 -14.24
N GLN A 37 -3.55 6.01 -14.50
CA GLN A 37 -2.73 5.37 -13.49
C GLN A 37 -1.28 5.80 -13.68
N LEU A 38 -0.67 6.35 -12.64
CA LEU A 38 0.71 6.80 -12.63
C LEU A 38 1.63 5.64 -12.24
N SER A 39 2.81 5.59 -12.85
CA SER A 39 3.85 4.60 -12.57
C SER A 39 5.15 5.32 -12.22
N PHE A 40 5.64 5.06 -11.01
CA PHE A 40 6.89 5.60 -10.48
C PHE A 40 7.94 4.49 -10.47
N VAL A 41 9.04 4.68 -11.18
CA VAL A 41 10.13 3.69 -11.26
C VAL A 41 11.34 4.26 -10.55
N ASN A 42 11.84 3.57 -9.52
CA ASN A 42 13.07 3.89 -8.84
C ASN A 42 14.23 3.15 -9.53
N GLY A 43 14.96 3.83 -10.40
CA GLY A 43 16.19 3.32 -11.03
C GLY A 43 17.44 3.42 -10.15
N GLY A 44 17.31 3.93 -8.93
CA GLY A 44 18.40 4.06 -7.96
C GLY A 44 18.72 2.77 -7.21
N THR A 45 19.74 2.85 -6.36
CA THR A 45 20.24 1.73 -5.53
C THR A 45 19.76 1.78 -4.07
N SER A 46 19.04 2.83 -3.70
CA SER A 46 18.46 3.03 -2.37
C SER A 46 16.94 3.07 -2.48
N ASP A 47 16.25 2.69 -1.40
CA ASP A 47 14.80 2.83 -1.30
C ASP A 47 14.42 4.31 -1.20
N ILE A 48 13.31 4.68 -1.82
CA ILE A 48 12.78 6.06 -1.84
C ILE A 48 11.52 6.12 -0.99
N CYS A 49 11.48 7.03 -0.02
CA CYS A 49 10.37 7.19 0.92
C CYS A 49 9.54 8.47 0.68
N SER A 50 10.03 9.37 -0.18
CA SER A 50 9.31 10.60 -0.53
C SER A 50 9.54 10.92 -2.00
N VAL A 51 8.47 11.32 -2.69
CA VAL A 51 8.52 11.80 -4.07
C VAL A 51 7.57 12.99 -4.19
N THR A 52 8.09 14.12 -4.64
CA THR A 52 7.29 15.26 -5.10
C THR A 52 7.37 15.32 -6.61
N PHE A 53 6.24 15.47 -7.29
CA PHE A 53 6.16 15.53 -8.74
C PHE A 53 5.20 16.64 -9.21
N ASN A 54 5.43 17.12 -10.43
CA ASN A 54 4.52 17.99 -11.14
C ASN A 54 3.61 17.18 -12.06
N MET A 55 2.33 17.54 -12.10
CA MET A 55 1.36 17.06 -13.07
C MET A 55 0.54 18.23 -13.58
N SER A 56 0.59 18.46 -14.88
CA SER A 56 -0.20 19.51 -15.55
C SER A 56 -0.93 18.93 -16.76
N PHE A 57 -2.06 19.53 -17.11
CA PHE A 57 -2.87 19.12 -18.25
C PHE A 57 -2.99 20.25 -19.27
N ALA A 58 -3.19 19.89 -20.54
CA ALA A 58 -3.60 20.86 -21.55
C ALA A 58 -4.94 21.53 -21.19
N SER A 59 -5.17 22.74 -21.71
CA SER A 59 -6.39 23.51 -21.45
C SER A 59 -7.65 22.69 -21.74
N GLY A 60 -8.63 22.75 -20.84
CA GLY A 60 -9.89 22.00 -20.98
C GLY A 60 -9.90 20.62 -20.31
N THR A 61 -8.82 20.24 -19.61
CA THR A 61 -8.80 19.07 -18.74
C THR A 61 -8.51 19.46 -17.30
N THR A 62 -9.29 18.95 -16.36
CA THR A 62 -9.15 19.20 -14.92
C THR A 62 -9.21 17.89 -14.14
N ILE A 63 -8.45 17.79 -13.06
CA ILE A 63 -8.55 16.64 -12.15
C ILE A 63 -9.85 16.75 -11.36
N SER A 64 -10.70 15.73 -11.48
CA SER A 64 -11.96 15.61 -10.74
C SER A 64 -11.76 14.87 -9.43
N SER A 65 -10.86 13.89 -9.39
CA SER A 65 -10.44 13.19 -8.18
C SER A 65 -9.04 12.59 -8.36
N SER A 66 -8.37 12.34 -7.24
CA SER A 66 -7.04 11.71 -7.17
C SER A 66 -7.00 10.71 -6.03
N TRP A 67 -6.13 9.70 -6.11
CA TRP A 67 -5.87 8.77 -5.02
C TRP A 67 -4.37 8.51 -4.87
N ASN A 68 -3.95 8.18 -3.65
CA ASN A 68 -2.55 7.93 -3.27
C ASN A 68 -1.58 9.02 -3.77
N MET A 69 -2.02 10.28 -3.65
CA MET A 69 -1.20 11.48 -3.78
C MET A 69 -1.87 12.63 -3.03
N GLU A 70 -1.08 13.58 -2.55
CA GLU A 70 -1.55 14.76 -1.83
C GLU A 70 -1.11 16.03 -2.56
N THR A 71 -1.96 17.06 -2.62
CA THR A 71 -1.58 18.35 -3.21
C THR A 71 -0.58 19.07 -2.31
N VAL A 72 0.49 19.59 -2.90
CA VAL A 72 1.42 20.48 -2.18
C VAL A 72 0.74 21.83 -1.93
N SER A 73 0.87 22.36 -0.71
CA SER A 73 0.33 23.67 -0.35
C SER A 73 0.84 24.75 -1.32
N ASP A 74 -0.04 25.66 -1.72
CA ASP A 74 0.24 26.76 -2.64
C ASP A 74 0.58 26.37 -4.10
N SER A 75 0.28 25.13 -4.50
CA SER A 75 0.42 24.68 -5.89
C SER A 75 -0.77 23.85 -6.36
N SER A 76 -1.29 24.16 -7.55
CA SER A 76 -2.35 23.38 -8.20
C SER A 76 -1.84 22.26 -9.11
N ALA A 77 -0.52 22.15 -9.29
CA ALA A 77 0.12 21.22 -10.22
C ALA A 77 1.18 20.34 -9.55
N GLN A 78 1.39 20.47 -8.23
CA GLN A 78 2.40 19.69 -7.51
C GLN A 78 1.74 18.74 -6.52
N TYR A 79 2.29 17.53 -6.48
CA TYR A 79 1.76 16.45 -5.69
C TYR A 79 2.90 15.71 -4.99
N THR A 80 2.63 15.23 -3.79
CA THR A 80 3.50 14.32 -3.06
C THR A 80 2.90 12.93 -3.04
N LEU A 81 3.73 11.91 -3.20
CA LEU A 81 3.31 10.56 -2.83
C LEU A 81 3.14 10.47 -1.30
N PRO A 82 2.26 9.58 -0.80
CA PRO A 82 2.01 9.47 0.61
C PRO A 82 3.29 9.11 1.39
N SER A 83 3.46 9.65 2.60
CA SER A 83 4.68 9.49 3.41
C SER A 83 4.95 8.05 3.89
N TRP A 84 3.94 7.18 3.86
CA TRP A 84 4.08 5.74 4.16
C TRP A 84 4.62 4.93 2.98
N LEU A 85 4.62 5.49 1.77
CA LEU A 85 5.04 4.79 0.58
C LEU A 85 6.56 4.63 0.56
N THR A 86 7.02 3.41 0.30
CA THR A 86 8.41 3.14 -0.05
C THR A 86 8.48 2.52 -1.45
N ILE A 87 9.29 3.12 -2.33
CA ILE A 87 9.63 2.53 -3.63
C ILE A 87 11.02 1.93 -3.49
N THR A 88 11.10 0.60 -3.44
CA THR A 88 12.37 -0.11 -3.28
C THR A 88 13.36 0.20 -4.40
N ALA A 89 14.66 0.05 -4.14
CA ALA A 89 15.69 0.16 -5.17
C ALA A 89 15.40 -0.77 -6.36
N GLY A 90 15.39 -0.23 -7.59
CA GLY A 90 14.96 -0.96 -8.79
C GLY A 90 13.46 -1.23 -8.91
N GLY A 91 12.66 -0.80 -7.92
CA GLY A 91 11.24 -1.08 -7.79
C GLY A 91 10.35 -0.17 -8.65
N THR A 92 9.07 -0.55 -8.74
CA THR A 92 8.03 0.23 -9.42
C THR A 92 6.78 0.32 -8.56
N TYR A 93 6.18 1.51 -8.48
CA TYR A 93 4.93 1.75 -7.79
C TYR A 93 3.87 2.32 -8.74
N THR A 94 2.72 1.66 -8.83
CA THR A 94 1.65 1.98 -9.79
C THR A 94 0.31 2.33 -9.13
N SER A 95 0.24 2.45 -7.81
CA SER A 95 -1.05 2.62 -7.10
C SER A 95 -1.47 4.07 -6.94
N THR A 96 -0.92 5.00 -7.73
CA THR A 96 -1.31 6.42 -7.73
C THR A 96 -2.05 6.75 -9.00
N GLY A 97 -3.06 7.62 -8.95
CA GLY A 97 -3.73 8.04 -10.18
C GLY A 97 -4.80 9.09 -10.00
N VAL A 98 -5.38 9.49 -11.12
CA VAL A 98 -6.38 10.55 -11.21
C VAL A 98 -7.55 10.16 -12.09
N THR A 99 -8.71 10.73 -11.79
CA THR A 99 -9.81 10.83 -12.74
C THR A 99 -9.93 12.29 -13.19
N THR A 100 -10.05 12.51 -14.50
CA THR A 100 -10.15 13.85 -15.08
C THR A 100 -11.50 14.09 -15.76
N SER A 101 -11.95 15.34 -15.71
CA SER A 101 -12.90 15.91 -16.67
C SER A 101 -12.10 16.43 -17.86
N GLY A 102 -12.36 15.91 -19.06
CA GLY A 102 -11.52 16.08 -20.25
C GLY A 102 -10.54 14.92 -20.47
N THR A 103 -10.07 14.76 -21.71
CA THR A 103 -9.19 13.67 -22.17
C THR A 103 -7.77 14.15 -22.51
N GLY A 104 -7.37 15.32 -22.02
CA GLY A 104 -6.04 15.88 -22.25
C GLY A 104 -4.94 15.00 -21.67
N THR A 105 -3.83 14.90 -22.39
CA THR A 105 -2.62 14.21 -21.93
C THR A 105 -1.95 14.99 -20.80
N PRO A 106 -1.61 14.36 -19.66
CA PRO A 106 -0.80 15.03 -18.65
C PRO A 106 0.65 15.17 -19.11
N THR A 107 1.30 16.23 -18.64
CA THR A 107 2.76 16.34 -18.59
C THR A 107 3.20 16.04 -17.15
N LEU A 108 4.14 15.12 -16.98
CA LEU A 108 4.62 14.66 -15.68
C LEU A 108 6.13 14.94 -15.56
N SER A 109 6.57 15.33 -14.36
CA SER A 109 7.99 15.43 -14.04
C SER A 109 8.21 15.23 -12.54
N VAL A 110 9.28 14.53 -12.16
CA VAL A 110 9.69 14.44 -10.75
C VAL A 110 10.41 15.74 -10.39
N ILE A 111 9.99 16.36 -9.27
CA ILE A 111 10.58 17.59 -8.74
C ILE A 111 11.67 17.23 -7.72
N SER A 112 11.36 16.31 -6.81
CA SER A 112 12.29 15.82 -5.80
C SER A 112 11.95 14.39 -5.40
N SER A 113 12.95 13.67 -4.91
CA SER A 113 12.81 12.36 -4.28
C SER A 113 13.80 12.24 -3.12
N GLU A 114 13.39 11.62 -2.02
CA GLU A 114 14.24 11.42 -0.84
C GLU A 114 14.41 9.92 -0.55
N GLU A 115 15.65 9.53 -0.31
CA GLU A 115 15.97 8.18 0.12
C GLU A 115 15.42 7.91 1.52
N CYS A 116 15.00 6.69 1.77
CA CYS A 116 14.60 6.24 3.10
C CYS A 116 15.78 6.37 4.07
N SER A 117 15.55 7.02 5.20
CA SER A 117 16.57 7.14 6.24
C SER A 117 16.89 5.74 6.79
N LYS A 118 18.05 5.19 6.43
CA LYS A 118 18.60 4.04 7.13
C LYS A 118 18.88 4.50 8.54
N SER A 119 18.12 4.00 9.52
CA SER A 119 18.42 4.22 10.93
C SER A 119 19.83 3.70 11.19
N SER A 120 20.80 4.61 11.24
CA SER A 120 22.19 4.31 11.49
C SER A 120 22.36 4.02 12.97
N SER A 121 22.05 2.81 13.41
CA SER A 121 22.59 2.27 14.65
C SER A 121 24.09 2.05 14.45
N SER A 122 24.83 3.09 14.75
CA SER A 122 26.29 3.09 14.76
C SER A 122 26.76 2.20 15.90
N SER A 123 27.46 1.12 15.58
CA SER A 123 28.32 0.38 16.49
C SER A 123 29.56 -0.01 15.71
N ASP A 124 30.49 0.95 15.64
CA ASP A 124 31.85 0.71 15.20
C ASP A 124 32.54 -0.31 16.12
N THR A 125 33.22 -1.30 15.55
CA THR A 125 34.65 -1.58 15.81
C THR A 125 35.20 -2.58 14.78
N GLY A 126 36.11 -2.12 13.91
CA GLY A 126 37.37 -2.83 13.65
C GLY A 126 37.50 -3.81 12.45
N SER A 127 37.81 -3.24 11.29
CA SER A 127 38.94 -3.59 10.38
C SER A 127 39.24 -5.04 9.95
N SER A 128 39.09 -5.32 8.64
CA SER A 128 40.21 -5.47 7.67
C SER A 128 39.99 -6.53 6.57
N ALA A 129 40.09 -6.05 5.32
CA ALA A 129 40.66 -6.65 4.11
C ALA A 129 40.23 -8.08 3.65
N SER A 130 39.63 -8.17 2.46
CA SER A 130 40.37 -8.51 1.21
C SER A 130 39.42 -8.68 0.01
N SER A 131 39.97 -8.34 -1.14
CA SER A 131 39.46 -8.42 -2.51
C SER A 131 38.90 -9.76 -2.98
N SER A 132 37.83 -9.73 -3.78
CA SER A 132 37.74 -10.49 -5.03
C SER A 132 36.53 -10.08 -5.87
N SER A 133 36.83 -9.67 -7.10
CA SER A 133 35.99 -9.64 -8.30
C SER A 133 35.18 -10.92 -8.52
N SER A 134 33.94 -10.82 -8.98
CA SER A 134 33.48 -11.38 -10.28
C SER A 134 31.95 -11.34 -10.48
N SER A 135 31.60 -11.09 -11.75
CA SER A 135 30.45 -11.59 -12.51
C SER A 135 29.02 -11.19 -12.10
N SER A 136 28.53 -10.25 -12.90
CA SER A 136 27.17 -10.14 -13.44
C SER A 136 26.47 -11.49 -13.70
N SER A 137 25.32 -11.67 -13.07
CA SER A 137 24.28 -12.64 -13.45
C SER A 137 22.97 -11.87 -13.63
N SER A 138 22.62 -11.67 -14.90
CA SER A 138 21.32 -11.26 -15.39
C SER A 138 20.29 -12.36 -15.07
N SER A 139 19.40 -12.08 -14.13
CA SER A 139 18.26 -12.92 -13.80
C SER A 139 17.02 -12.35 -14.49
N SER A 140 16.61 -13.03 -15.56
CA SER A 140 15.33 -12.83 -16.21
C SER A 140 14.20 -13.20 -15.24
N SER A 141 13.51 -12.21 -14.67
CA SER A 141 12.36 -12.44 -13.80
C SER A 141 11.12 -12.74 -14.66
N SER A 142 10.93 -14.03 -14.92
CA SER A 142 9.66 -14.59 -15.36
C SER A 142 8.60 -14.25 -14.31
N SER A 143 7.70 -13.33 -14.65
CA SER A 143 6.54 -12.93 -13.84
C SER A 143 5.57 -14.12 -13.74
N SER A 144 5.83 -15.02 -12.80
CA SER A 144 4.85 -16.03 -12.37
C SER A 144 3.76 -15.32 -11.60
N SER A 145 2.56 -15.27 -12.15
CA SER A 145 1.37 -14.76 -11.46
C SER A 145 1.14 -15.57 -10.19
N GLU A 146 1.53 -15.03 -9.04
CA GLU A 146 1.28 -15.64 -7.74
C GLU A 146 -0.23 -15.72 -7.52
N THR A 147 -0.75 -16.94 -7.38
CA THR A 147 -2.19 -17.20 -7.25
C THR A 147 -2.64 -17.30 -5.80
N THR A 148 -1.73 -17.25 -4.84
CA THR A 148 -2.06 -17.38 -3.41
C THR A 148 -1.17 -16.49 -2.59
N LEU A 149 -1.77 -15.63 -1.77
CA LEU A 149 -1.09 -14.76 -0.84
C LEU A 149 -1.75 -14.86 0.53
N VAL A 150 -0.94 -14.98 1.57
CA VAL A 150 -1.36 -14.97 2.97
C VAL A 150 -0.59 -13.86 3.67
N VAL A 151 -1.31 -12.93 4.28
CA VAL A 151 -0.75 -11.81 5.02
C VAL A 151 -0.99 -12.07 6.49
N SER A 152 0.09 -12.19 7.27
CA SER A 152 -0.02 -12.40 8.71
C SER A 152 -0.39 -11.09 9.43
N PRO A 153 -1.13 -11.17 10.54
CA PRO A 153 -1.31 -10.02 11.43
C PRO A 153 0.03 -9.47 11.92
N VAL A 154 0.12 -8.15 12.05
CA VAL A 154 1.28 -7.49 12.67
C VAL A 154 1.29 -7.68 14.19
N TYR A 155 0.10 -7.77 14.79
CA TYR A 155 -0.09 -7.92 16.23
C TYR A 155 -0.84 -9.21 16.54
N THR A 156 -0.38 -9.92 17.55
CA THR A 156 -0.99 -11.15 18.05
C THR A 156 -1.85 -10.88 19.29
N THR A 157 -2.59 -11.90 19.74
CA THR A 157 -3.29 -11.85 21.04
C THR A 157 -2.34 -11.65 22.22
N THR A 158 -1.08 -12.04 22.10
CA THR A 158 -0.05 -11.82 23.13
C THR A 158 0.33 -10.34 23.20
N ASP A 159 0.55 -9.70 22.06
CA ASP A 159 0.91 -8.26 21.99
C ASP A 159 -0.24 -7.37 22.50
N THR A 160 -1.46 -7.77 22.19
CA THR A 160 -2.67 -7.02 22.50
C THR A 160 -3.21 -7.29 23.90
N CYS A 161 -2.79 -8.39 24.55
CA CYS A 161 -3.38 -8.93 25.77
C CYS A 161 -4.89 -9.24 25.68
N LEU A 162 -5.41 -9.39 24.47
CA LEU A 162 -6.75 -9.89 24.26
C LEU A 162 -6.77 -11.41 24.40
N SER A 163 -7.87 -11.94 24.94
CA SER A 163 -8.06 -13.38 25.10
C SER A 163 -9.45 -13.79 24.69
N GLU A 164 -9.54 -14.76 23.78
CA GLU A 164 -10.82 -15.31 23.34
C GLU A 164 -11.60 -15.94 24.48
N SER A 165 -10.93 -16.48 25.50
CA SER A 165 -11.60 -17.04 26.68
C SER A 165 -12.39 -16.01 27.49
N SER A 166 -12.10 -14.72 27.28
CA SER A 166 -12.72 -13.59 27.98
C SER A 166 -13.66 -12.78 27.10
N ALA A 167 -13.91 -13.22 25.87
CA ALA A 167 -14.75 -12.53 24.91
C ALA A 167 -15.73 -13.48 24.23
N SER A 168 -16.83 -12.93 23.73
CA SER A 168 -17.81 -13.66 22.93
C SER A 168 -18.27 -12.76 21.80
N GLY A 169 -18.61 -13.36 20.66
CA GLY A 169 -19.02 -12.60 19.50
C GLY A 169 -19.58 -13.49 18.38
N PRO A 170 -20.32 -12.89 17.45
CA PRO A 170 -21.01 -13.64 16.39
C PRO A 170 -20.07 -14.19 15.31
N ILE A 171 -18.80 -13.76 15.26
CA ILE A 171 -17.82 -14.28 14.30
C ILE A 171 -17.63 -15.81 14.41
N THR A 172 -17.66 -16.38 15.61
CA THR A 172 -17.31 -17.79 15.84
C THR A 172 -18.22 -18.76 15.09
N SER A 173 -19.50 -18.42 14.89
CA SER A 173 -20.43 -19.26 14.13
C SER A 173 -20.22 -19.19 12.60
N ASN A 174 -19.40 -18.25 12.12
CA ASN A 174 -19.12 -18.04 10.70
C ASN A 174 -17.73 -18.54 10.31
N LEU A 175 -16.92 -19.02 11.26
CA LEU A 175 -15.59 -19.54 10.98
C LEU A 175 -15.64 -20.81 10.14
N ASN A 176 -14.66 -20.94 9.25
CA ASN A 176 -14.44 -22.09 8.36
C ASN A 176 -15.64 -22.46 7.48
N THR A 177 -16.56 -21.50 7.28
CA THR A 177 -17.72 -21.66 6.40
C THR A 177 -17.50 -20.83 5.14
N ALA A 178 -17.46 -21.50 3.99
CA ALA A 178 -17.32 -20.84 2.70
C ALA A 178 -18.66 -20.24 2.25
N ILE A 179 -18.66 -18.95 1.94
CA ILE A 179 -19.85 -18.20 1.51
C ILE A 179 -19.65 -17.77 0.07
N THR A 180 -20.37 -18.41 -0.86
CA THR A 180 -20.26 -18.15 -2.30
C THR A 180 -21.11 -16.95 -2.73
N GLY A 181 -20.81 -16.40 -3.92
CA GLY A 181 -21.52 -15.23 -4.43
C GLY A 181 -21.23 -13.96 -3.63
N GLY A 182 -20.11 -13.95 -2.89
CA GLY A 182 -19.65 -12.81 -2.13
C GLY A 182 -19.18 -11.67 -3.02
N LYS A 183 -19.02 -10.51 -2.41
CA LYS A 183 -18.47 -9.32 -3.05
C LYS A 183 -17.40 -8.68 -2.16
N PHE A 184 -16.50 -7.95 -2.77
CA PHE A 184 -15.55 -7.13 -2.03
C PHE A 184 -15.43 -5.74 -2.65
N THR A 185 -15.20 -4.77 -1.78
CA THR A 185 -14.94 -3.36 -2.10
C THR A 185 -13.62 -2.96 -1.50
N PHE A 186 -13.27 -1.68 -1.52
CA PHE A 186 -12.16 -1.17 -0.73
C PHE A 186 -12.52 0.10 0.04
N TYR A 187 -11.90 0.23 1.22
CA TYR A 187 -11.96 1.44 2.03
C TYR A 187 -10.73 2.32 1.80
N GLY A 188 -10.85 3.60 2.16
CA GLY A 188 -9.74 4.56 2.12
C GLY A 188 -8.69 4.28 3.21
N ILE A 189 -7.46 4.74 3.02
CA ILE A 189 -6.35 4.40 3.90
C ILE A 189 -6.32 5.23 5.20
N GLY A 190 -5.77 4.63 6.26
CA GLY A 190 -5.34 5.32 7.48
C GLY A 190 -6.34 5.32 8.63
N GLY A 191 -5.82 5.66 9.81
CA GLY A 191 -6.58 5.71 11.06
C GLY A 191 -6.71 4.35 11.74
N ARG A 192 -7.52 4.33 12.80
CA ARG A 192 -7.80 3.12 13.58
C ARG A 192 -9.11 2.50 13.15
N GLY A 193 -9.08 1.20 12.91
CA GLY A 193 -10.27 0.42 12.64
C GLY A 193 -11.08 0.15 13.89
N ALA A 194 -12.23 -0.49 13.72
CA ALA A 194 -13.12 -0.87 14.81
C ALA A 194 -12.46 -1.77 15.88
N CYS A 195 -11.36 -2.45 15.56
CA CYS A 195 -10.60 -3.24 16.53
C CYS A 195 -9.60 -2.41 17.37
N GLY A 196 -9.41 -1.12 17.05
CA GLY A 196 -8.38 -0.26 17.65
C GLY A 196 -6.98 -0.45 17.05
N LEU A 197 -6.86 -1.32 16.05
CA LEU A 197 -5.65 -1.54 15.27
C LEU A 197 -5.62 -0.59 14.06
N ASP A 198 -4.43 -0.27 13.58
CA ASP A 198 -4.26 0.63 12.43
C ASP A 198 -4.72 -0.08 11.15
N THR A 199 -5.50 0.62 10.32
CA THR A 199 -6.15 0.02 9.13
C THR A 199 -5.23 -0.16 7.93
N ASP A 200 -4.01 0.39 8.02
CA ASP A 200 -2.92 0.33 7.04
C ASP A 200 -1.75 -0.56 7.51
N THR A 201 -1.91 -1.21 8.66
CA THR A 201 -0.89 -2.07 9.28
C THR A 201 -1.51 -3.43 9.66
N PRO A 202 -1.25 -4.51 8.90
CA PRO A 202 -0.40 -4.55 7.70
C PRO A 202 -1.02 -3.83 6.51
N THR A 203 -0.22 -3.58 5.48
CA THR A 203 -0.65 -2.91 4.23
C THR A 203 -1.88 -3.57 3.58
N MET A 204 -2.06 -4.87 3.79
CA MET A 204 -3.20 -5.64 3.32
C MET A 204 -4.04 -6.18 4.48
N SER A 205 -5.19 -5.57 4.70
CA SER A 205 -6.18 -5.99 5.71
C SER A 205 -7.61 -5.89 5.18
N ALA A 206 -8.56 -6.25 6.04
CA ALA A 206 -9.98 -6.25 5.74
C ALA A 206 -10.83 -5.61 6.86
N ALA A 207 -11.92 -4.99 6.45
CA ALA A 207 -13.07 -4.68 7.28
C ALA A 207 -14.15 -5.74 7.04
N ALA A 208 -14.59 -6.40 8.11
CA ALA A 208 -15.63 -7.43 8.05
C ALA A 208 -17.02 -6.83 8.33
N SER A 209 -18.08 -7.58 7.97
CA SER A 209 -19.46 -7.19 8.23
C SER A 209 -19.69 -6.73 9.67
N GLY A 210 -20.40 -5.63 9.84
CA GLY A 210 -20.78 -5.14 11.15
C GLY A 210 -21.60 -6.12 11.99
N SER A 211 -22.32 -7.03 11.35
CA SER A 211 -23.09 -8.09 12.01
C SER A 211 -22.21 -9.18 12.67
N LEU A 212 -20.92 -9.23 12.32
CA LEU A 212 -19.93 -10.14 12.90
C LEU A 212 -19.22 -9.56 14.13
N PHE A 213 -19.46 -8.29 14.45
CA PHE A 213 -19.02 -7.64 15.68
C PHE A 213 -20.09 -7.77 16.76
N ASN A 214 -19.66 -8.02 17.99
CA ASN A 214 -20.49 -7.97 19.17
C ASN A 214 -20.75 -6.50 19.56
N SER A 215 -22.01 -6.06 19.42
CA SER A 215 -22.44 -4.72 19.80
C SER A 215 -22.28 -4.38 21.29
N SER A 216 -22.07 -5.40 22.13
CA SER A 216 -21.82 -5.26 23.59
C SER A 216 -20.35 -5.42 23.97
N ALA A 217 -19.44 -5.54 23.00
CA ALA A 217 -18.00 -5.61 23.27
C ALA A 217 -17.51 -4.33 23.98
N SER A 218 -16.55 -4.50 24.89
CA SER A 218 -15.98 -3.40 25.67
C SER A 218 -14.57 -3.08 25.19
N TRP A 219 -14.20 -1.81 25.22
CA TRP A 219 -12.83 -1.38 24.98
C TRP A 219 -11.97 -1.64 26.22
N VAL A 220 -10.84 -2.31 26.04
CA VAL A 220 -9.89 -2.66 27.10
C VAL A 220 -8.50 -2.11 26.78
N ALA A 221 -7.71 -1.82 27.80
CA ALA A 221 -6.32 -1.41 27.62
C ALA A 221 -5.53 -2.57 27.00
N SER A 222 -4.75 -2.29 25.95
CA SER A 222 -3.84 -3.27 25.36
C SER A 222 -2.51 -3.34 26.11
N CYS A 223 -1.75 -4.40 25.84
CA CYS A 223 -0.35 -4.51 26.27
C CYS A 223 0.65 -3.86 25.32
N MET A 224 0.18 -3.14 24.31
CA MET A 224 1.04 -2.46 23.36
C MET A 224 1.72 -1.24 24.00
N SER A 225 2.97 -0.97 23.59
CA SER A 225 3.80 0.10 24.17
C SER A 225 3.22 1.51 24.02
N ASP A 226 2.31 1.71 23.06
CA ASP A 226 1.65 2.99 22.81
C ASP A 226 0.40 3.22 23.68
N GLY A 227 0.06 2.27 24.55
CA GLY A 227 -1.05 2.39 25.51
C GLY A 227 -2.42 2.42 24.84
N ARG A 228 -2.55 1.92 23.61
CA ARG A 228 -3.84 1.94 22.92
C ARG A 228 -4.90 1.04 23.57
N TYR A 229 -6.16 1.38 23.36
CA TYR A 229 -7.29 0.53 23.71
C TYR A 229 -7.72 -0.28 22.49
N LEU A 230 -8.13 -1.52 22.75
CA LEU A 230 -8.62 -2.45 21.73
C LEU A 230 -10.01 -2.94 22.09
N LEU A 231 -10.78 -3.31 21.07
CA LEU A 231 -12.11 -3.85 21.28
C LEU A 231 -12.00 -5.32 21.73
N ASN A 232 -12.52 -5.64 22.91
CA ASN A 232 -12.54 -7.01 23.44
C ASN A 232 -13.65 -7.83 22.78
N ASP A 233 -13.43 -8.16 21.51
CA ASP A 233 -14.34 -8.90 20.63
C ASP A 233 -13.54 -10.00 19.91
N PRO A 234 -14.01 -11.26 19.83
CA PRO A 234 -13.28 -12.32 19.15
C PRO A 234 -12.93 -12.00 17.69
N ILE A 235 -13.69 -11.14 16.99
CA ILE A 235 -13.33 -10.75 15.62
C ILE A 235 -12.04 -9.93 15.54
N CYS A 236 -11.68 -9.27 16.64
CA CYS A 236 -10.46 -8.49 16.78
C CYS A 236 -9.28 -9.30 17.33
N MET A 237 -9.43 -10.62 17.44
CA MET A 237 -8.44 -11.52 18.02
C MET A 237 -8.00 -12.56 16.99
N ASN A 238 -6.90 -12.30 16.28
CA ASN A 238 -6.30 -13.27 15.35
C ASN A 238 -7.26 -13.81 14.26
N LYS A 239 -8.25 -13.02 13.83
CA LYS A 239 -9.17 -13.42 12.75
C LYS A 239 -8.72 -12.87 11.41
N CYS A 240 -8.83 -13.73 10.41
CA CYS A 240 -8.54 -13.45 9.03
C CYS A 240 -9.76 -13.75 8.17
N VAL A 241 -9.76 -13.18 6.98
CA VAL A 241 -10.71 -13.53 5.94
C VAL A 241 -9.94 -13.98 4.70
N LYS A 242 -10.32 -15.14 4.16
CA LYS A 242 -9.87 -15.63 2.87
C LYS A 242 -10.89 -15.28 1.80
N ILE A 243 -10.40 -14.70 0.71
CA ILE A 243 -11.16 -14.36 -0.49
C ILE A 243 -10.61 -15.18 -1.64
N GLU A 244 -11.46 -16.01 -2.22
CA GLU A 244 -11.16 -16.78 -3.44
C GLU A 244 -11.90 -16.14 -4.61
N TYR A 245 -11.15 -15.68 -5.61
CA TYR A 245 -11.68 -14.87 -6.72
C TYR A 245 -10.81 -14.99 -7.96
N ASN A 246 -11.40 -15.26 -9.13
CA ASN A 246 -10.70 -15.37 -10.42
C ASN A 246 -9.42 -16.26 -10.39
N GLY A 247 -9.49 -17.38 -9.66
CA GLY A 247 -8.36 -18.32 -9.52
C GLY A 247 -7.24 -17.85 -8.58
N LYS A 248 -7.42 -16.71 -7.92
CA LYS A 248 -6.56 -16.21 -6.83
C LYS A 248 -7.17 -16.50 -5.46
N SER A 249 -6.31 -16.60 -4.46
CA SER A 249 -6.67 -16.74 -3.05
C SER A 249 -5.87 -15.74 -2.22
N LEU A 250 -6.56 -14.83 -1.55
CA LEU A 250 -5.96 -13.86 -0.63
C LEU A 250 -6.48 -14.10 0.78
N THR A 251 -5.59 -14.28 1.75
CA THR A 251 -5.94 -14.29 3.18
C THR A 251 -5.32 -13.09 3.86
N VAL A 252 -6.14 -12.27 4.51
CA VAL A 252 -5.72 -11.03 5.19
C VAL A 252 -6.36 -10.91 6.57
N PRO A 253 -5.69 -10.24 7.53
CA PRO A 253 -6.24 -10.02 8.86
C PRO A 253 -7.41 -9.04 8.83
N ILE A 254 -8.32 -9.24 9.77
CA ILE A 254 -9.45 -8.34 10.03
C ILE A 254 -9.03 -7.37 11.14
N ASN A 255 -9.00 -6.09 10.83
CA ASN A 255 -8.68 -5.02 11.79
C ASN A 255 -9.76 -3.93 11.85
N ASN A 256 -10.79 -4.02 11.00
CA ASN A 256 -11.82 -3.00 10.87
C ASN A 256 -13.23 -3.60 10.69
N GLN A 257 -14.24 -2.74 10.77
CA GLN A 257 -15.64 -3.05 10.56
C GLN A 257 -16.15 -2.28 9.33
N CYS A 258 -16.98 -2.96 8.53
CA CYS A 258 -17.84 -2.34 7.53
C CYS A 258 -19.29 -2.47 8.02
N PRO A 259 -19.85 -1.43 8.67
CA PRO A 259 -21.15 -1.51 9.34
C PRO A 259 -22.31 -1.92 8.43
N GLU A 260 -22.28 -1.51 7.16
CA GLU A 260 -23.30 -1.75 6.15
C GLU A 260 -23.07 -3.03 5.34
N CYS A 261 -21.91 -3.69 5.49
CA CYS A 261 -21.60 -4.90 4.76
C CYS A 261 -22.42 -6.09 5.28
N GLU A 262 -23.02 -6.85 4.37
CA GLU A 262 -23.53 -8.19 4.64
C GLU A 262 -22.38 -9.15 5.00
N VAL A 263 -22.68 -10.31 5.60
CA VAL A 263 -21.65 -11.31 5.99
C VAL A 263 -20.80 -11.78 4.80
N ASN A 264 -21.35 -11.79 3.58
CA ASN A 264 -20.65 -12.12 2.34
C ASN A 264 -20.10 -10.88 1.60
N HIS A 265 -19.92 -9.76 2.30
CA HIS A 265 -19.30 -8.54 1.80
C HIS A 265 -18.13 -8.17 2.72
N VAL A 266 -16.93 -8.10 2.14
CA VAL A 266 -15.71 -7.67 2.83
C VAL A 266 -15.22 -6.38 2.19
N ASP A 267 -14.84 -5.40 3.00
CA ASP A 267 -14.22 -4.17 2.52
C ASP A 267 -12.71 -4.25 2.70
N LEU A 268 -11.94 -4.24 1.62
CA LEU A 268 -10.51 -4.50 1.65
C LEU A 268 -9.71 -3.20 1.75
N SER A 269 -8.51 -3.26 2.31
CA SER A 269 -7.50 -2.24 2.03
C SER A 269 -7.28 -2.14 0.51
N SER A 270 -6.93 -0.96 0.01
CA SER A 270 -6.74 -0.75 -1.44
C SER A 270 -5.68 -1.70 -2.02
N ALA A 271 -4.62 -2.02 -1.26
CA ALA A 271 -3.60 -2.97 -1.69
C ALA A 271 -4.13 -4.40 -1.84
N ALA A 272 -4.93 -4.88 -0.88
CA ALA A 272 -5.57 -6.19 -0.94
C ALA A 272 -6.57 -6.29 -2.11
N PHE A 273 -7.38 -5.24 -2.31
CA PHE A 273 -8.31 -5.16 -3.43
C PHE A 273 -7.58 -5.26 -4.78
N LEU A 274 -6.55 -4.43 -5.00
CA LEU A 274 -5.81 -4.39 -6.26
C LEU A 274 -4.99 -5.66 -6.51
N TRP A 275 -4.59 -6.38 -5.47
CA TRP A 275 -3.95 -7.69 -5.66
C TRP A 275 -4.93 -8.71 -6.25
N LEU A 276 -6.17 -8.75 -5.76
CA LEU A 276 -7.23 -9.63 -6.27
C LEU A 276 -7.73 -9.19 -7.65
N GLU A 277 -8.01 -7.89 -7.80
CA GLU A 277 -8.61 -7.28 -8.99
C GLU A 277 -7.78 -6.08 -9.47
N PRO A 278 -6.66 -6.31 -10.16
CA PRO A 278 -5.71 -5.25 -10.55
C PRO A 278 -6.30 -4.19 -11.49
N ALA A 279 -7.37 -4.52 -12.22
CA ALA A 279 -8.06 -3.56 -13.08
C ALA A 279 -8.98 -2.61 -12.29
N GLY A 280 -9.06 -2.74 -10.96
CA GLY A 280 -9.89 -1.87 -10.11
C GLY A 280 -11.36 -2.28 -10.03
N GLY A 281 -11.76 -3.38 -10.69
CA GLY A 281 -13.13 -3.90 -10.69
C GLY A 281 -14.09 -2.98 -11.44
N THR A 282 -15.40 -3.19 -11.26
CA THR A 282 -16.41 -2.27 -11.80
C THR A 282 -16.72 -1.22 -10.75
N VAL A 283 -16.14 -0.02 -10.90
CA VAL A 283 -16.33 1.11 -9.95
C VAL A 283 -15.91 0.75 -8.52
N GLY A 284 -14.81 0.00 -8.36
CA GLY A 284 -14.31 -0.39 -7.04
C GLY A 284 -15.08 -1.52 -6.36
N VAL A 285 -15.92 -2.23 -7.11
CA VAL A 285 -16.67 -3.40 -6.64
C VAL A 285 -16.31 -4.62 -7.48
N ALA A 286 -16.01 -5.74 -6.81
CA ALA A 286 -15.86 -7.05 -7.42
C ALA A 286 -16.88 -8.03 -6.82
N THR A 287 -17.48 -8.87 -7.66
CA THR A 287 -18.56 -9.81 -7.27
C THR A 287 -18.25 -11.22 -7.73
N GLY A 288 -18.87 -12.22 -7.09
CA GLY A 288 -18.67 -13.63 -7.42
C GLY A 288 -17.49 -14.28 -6.69
N ALA A 289 -16.99 -13.64 -5.62
CA ALA A 289 -15.98 -14.23 -4.76
C ALA A 289 -16.58 -15.31 -3.83
N THR A 290 -15.70 -16.16 -3.29
CA THR A 290 -16.01 -16.98 -2.12
C THR A 290 -15.29 -16.38 -0.92
N ILE A 291 -16.02 -16.11 0.16
CA ILE A 291 -15.49 -15.53 1.39
C ILE A 291 -15.53 -16.59 2.50
N THR A 292 -14.42 -16.73 3.21
CA THR A 292 -14.30 -17.64 4.36
C THR A 292 -13.61 -16.93 5.50
N TYR A 293 -14.27 -16.81 6.65
CA TYR A 293 -13.65 -16.31 7.88
C TYR A 293 -12.89 -17.43 8.59
N LEU A 294 -11.73 -17.15 9.16
CA LEU A 294 -10.86 -18.17 9.76
C LEU A 294 -9.92 -17.56 10.81
N GLU A 295 -9.27 -18.43 11.58
CA GLU A 295 -8.11 -18.06 12.37
C GLU A 295 -6.92 -17.74 11.47
N CYS A 296 -6.23 -16.64 11.71
CA CYS A 296 -4.99 -16.35 11.00
C CYS A 296 -3.93 -17.43 11.26
N ALA A 297 -3.16 -17.74 10.21
CA ALA A 297 -2.09 -18.73 10.21
C ALA A 297 -0.74 -18.15 10.69
#